data_AF-A0A4U1L398-F1
#
_entry.id   AF-A0A4U1L398-F1
#
_cell.length_a   1.000
_cell.length_b   1.000
_cell.length_c   1.000
_cell.angle_alpha   90.00
_cell.angle_beta   90.00
_cell.angle_gamma   90.00
#
_symmetry.space_group_name_H-M   'P 1'
#
loop_
_entity.id
_entity.type
_entity.pdbx_description
1 polymer ?
#
loop_
_entity_poly.entity_id
_entity_poly.type
_entity_poly.pdbx_seq_one_letter_code
_entity_poly.pdbx_strand_id
1 'polypeptide(L)' 'MVTEPETSHAGIIEREGGPAKVAAAIRQPPGNVKAWKRTNSIPAPYWQAFVDNGLATYKELASAAAVKAA' A
#
# COMPACT_ATOMS: atom_id res chain seq x y z
N MET A 1 -11.80 -8.13 20.03
CA MET A 1 -11.71 -6.90 19.21
C MET A 1 -11.10 -7.32 17.89
N VAL A 2 -11.92 -7.44 16.84
CA VAL A 2 -11.44 -7.84 15.51
C VAL A 2 -10.74 -6.63 14.89
N THR A 3 -9.41 -6.69 14.80
CA THR A 3 -8.63 -5.74 14.02
C THR A 3 -8.75 -6.13 12.55
N GLU A 4 -9.78 -5.62 11.86
CA GLU A 4 -9.81 -5.61 10.40
C GLU A 4 -9.54 -4.18 9.90
N PRO A 5 -8.28 -3.84 9.57
CA PRO A 5 -8.04 -2.76 8.62
C PRO A 5 -7.21 -3.20 7.39
N GLU A 6 -7.03 -4.51 7.16
CA GLU A 6 -6.09 -5.03 6.14
C GLU A 6 -6.57 -4.90 4.68
N THR A 7 -7.74 -4.31 4.42
CA THR A 7 -8.37 -4.35 3.09
C THR A 7 -8.19 -3.07 2.26
N SER A 8 -7.22 -2.22 2.58
CA SER A 8 -7.04 -0.92 1.90
C SER A 8 -5.57 -0.58 1.72
N HIS A 9 -5.24 0.05 0.59
CA HIS A 9 -3.86 0.45 0.27
C HIS A 9 -3.27 1.40 1.33
N ALA A 10 -4.11 2.28 1.91
CA ALA A 10 -3.72 3.14 3.01
C ALA A 10 -3.36 2.33 4.28
N GLY A 11 -4.10 1.25 4.55
CA GLY A 11 -3.84 0.34 5.66
C GLY A 11 -2.53 -0.41 5.50
N ILE A 12 -2.25 -0.90 4.28
CA ILE A 12 -0.96 -1.50 3.92
C ILE A 12 0.18 -0.51 4.21
N ILE A 13 0.06 0.73 3.73
CA ILE A 13 1.10 1.75 3.93
C ILE A 13 1.30 2.08 5.42
N GLU A 14 0.24 2.16 6.21
CA GLU A 14 0.31 2.39 7.66
C GLU A 14 0.99 1.23 8.39
N ARG A 15 0.60 -0.02 8.09
CA ARG A 15 1.14 -1.25 8.70
C ARG A 15 2.65 -1.34 8.53
N GLU A 16 3.15 -0.98 7.36
CA GLU A 16 4.58 -1.04 7.03
C GLU A 16 5.40 0.12 7.65
N GLY A 17 4.81 0.91 8.55
CA GLY A 17 5.46 2.02 9.24
C GLY A 17 5.33 3.36 8.54
N GLY A 18 4.32 3.49 7.67
CA GLY A 18 3.88 4.75 7.09
C GLY A 18 4.58 5.14 5.77
N PRO A 19 4.16 6.27 5.17
CA PRO A 19 4.56 6.65 3.83
C PRO A 19 6.06 6.83 3.63
N ALA A 20 6.77 7.35 4.64
CA ALA A 20 8.21 7.59 4.55
C ALA A 20 9.02 6.28 4.51
N LYS A 21 8.65 5.30 5.33
CA LYS A 21 9.34 4.01 5.42
C LYS A 21 9.07 3.17 4.17
N VAL A 22 7.82 3.11 3.72
CA VAL A 22 7.43 2.47 2.47
C VAL A 22 8.15 3.10 1.29
N ALA A 23 8.16 4.43 1.19
CA ALA A 23 8.84 5.16 0.12
C ALA A 23 10.34 4.86 0.06
N ALA A 24 11.01 4.79 1.22
CA ALA A 24 12.42 4.42 1.30
C ALA A 24 12.67 3.00 0.81
N ALA A 25 11.80 2.03 1.17
CA ALA A 25 11.93 0.64 0.73
C ALA A 25 11.78 0.50 -0.79
N ILE A 26 10.73 1.07 -1.39
CA ILE A 26 10.46 0.97 -2.83
C ILE A 26 11.23 2.00 -3.69
N ARG A 27 12.13 2.78 -3.07
CA ARG A 27 12.91 3.86 -3.72
C ARG A 27 12.04 4.86 -4.48
N GLN A 28 10.92 5.28 -3.88
CA GLN A 28 10.01 6.28 -4.43
C GLN A 28 10.04 7.57 -3.60
N PRO A 29 9.65 8.71 -4.18
CA PRO A 29 9.44 9.93 -3.42
C PRO A 29 8.36 9.73 -2.34
N PRO A 30 8.59 10.14 -1.07
CA PRO A 30 7.59 10.05 -0.01
C PRO A 30 6.28 10.76 -0.34
N GLY A 31 6.33 11.81 -1.16
CA GLY A 31 5.16 12.52 -1.66
C GLY A 31 4.21 11.64 -2.47
N ASN A 32 4.75 10.73 -3.29
CA ASN A 32 3.95 9.79 -4.10
C ASN A 32 3.21 8.81 -3.19
N VAL A 33 3.92 8.21 -2.23
CA VAL A 33 3.32 7.25 -1.28
C VAL A 33 2.28 7.94 -0.39
N LYS A 34 2.53 9.20 0.02
CA LYS A 34 1.55 10.00 0.75
C LYS A 34 0.29 10.27 -0.08
N ALA A 35 0.45 10.53 -1.37
CA ALA A 35 -0.67 10.66 -2.29
C ALA A 35 -1.45 9.34 -2.43
N TRP A 36 -0.77 8.20 -2.60
CA TRP A 36 -1.40 6.88 -2.69
C TRP A 36 -2.16 6.49 -1.43
N LYS A 37 -1.60 6.81 -0.24
CA LYS A 37 -2.30 6.65 1.03
C LYS A 37 -3.56 7.51 1.05
N ARG A 38 -3.47 8.79 0.66
CA ARG A 38 -4.60 9.72 0.64
C ARG A 38 -5.70 9.29 -0.33
N THR A 39 -5.33 8.77 -1.50
CA THR A 39 -6.27 8.31 -2.53
C THR A 39 -6.67 6.84 -2.36
N ASN A 40 -6.16 6.18 -1.32
CA ASN A 40 -6.31 4.76 -1.05
C ASN A 40 -6.06 3.87 -2.28
N SER A 41 -5.04 4.22 -3.08
CA SER A 41 -4.83 3.66 -4.41
C SER A 41 -3.34 3.62 -4.72
N ILE A 42 -2.74 2.42 -4.69
CA ILE A 42 -1.37 2.21 -5.19
C ILE A 42 -1.46 1.82 -6.67
N PRO A 43 -0.79 2.53 -7.59
CA PRO A 43 -0.81 2.18 -9.00
C PRO A 43 -0.17 0.81 -9.27
N ALA A 44 -0.76 0.02 -10.17
CA ALA A 44 -0.33 -1.34 -10.50
C ALA A 44 1.18 -1.49 -10.84
N PRO A 45 1.83 -0.55 -11.55
CA PRO A 45 3.27 -0.65 -11.83
C PRO A 45 4.16 -0.72 -10.57
N TYR A 46 3.68 -0.21 -9.43
CA TYR A 46 4.43 -0.23 -8.18
C TYR A 46 4.15 -1.47 -7.34
N TRP A 47 3.14 -2.28 -7.68
CA TRP A 47 2.78 -3.47 -6.91
C TRP A 47 3.94 -4.45 -6.82
N GLN A 48 4.68 -4.62 -7.91
CA GLN A 48 5.87 -5.46 -7.91
C GLN A 48 6.93 -4.98 -6.92
N ALA A 49 7.14 -3.67 -6.79
CA ALA A 49 8.10 -3.13 -5.83
C ALA A 49 7.66 -3.39 -4.37
N PHE A 50 6.36 -3.35 -4.08
CA PHE A 50 5.85 -3.73 -2.75
C PHE A 50 6.07 -5.21 -2.44
N VAL A 51 5.85 -6.08 -3.42
CA VAL A 51 6.04 -7.53 -3.28
C VAL A 51 7.51 -7.89 -3.13
N ASP A 52 8.38 -7.30 -3.96
CA ASP A 52 9.82 -7.54 -3.95
C ASP A 52 10.48 -7.09 -2.62
N ASN A 53 9.95 -6.04 -2.01
CA ASN A 53 10.40 -5.55 -0.71
C ASN A 53 9.69 -6.21 0.48
N GLY A 54 8.81 -7.20 0.24
CA GLY A 54 8.09 -7.91 1.29
C GLY A 54 7.07 -7.07 2.08
N LEU A 55 6.64 -5.93 1.53
CA LEU A 55 5.72 -4.99 2.18
C LEU A 55 4.26 -5.44 2.07
N ALA A 56 3.91 -6.11 0.98
CA ALA A 56 2.59 -6.67 0.73
C ALA A 56 2.66 -7.73 -0.37
N THR A 57 1.70 -8.66 -0.38
CA THR A 57 1.53 -9.60 -1.48
C THR A 57 0.64 -9.03 -2.59
N TYR A 58 0.75 -9.57 -3.81
CA TYR A 58 -0.16 -9.22 -4.90
C TYR A 58 -1.63 -9.47 -4.54
N LYS A 59 -1.91 -10.50 -3.73
CA LYS A 59 -3.25 -10.82 -3.26
C LYS A 59 -3.80 -9.70 -2.37
N GLU A 60 -3.01 -9.22 -1.40
CA GLU A 60 -3.41 -8.10 -0.54
C GLU A 60 -3.64 -6.80 -1.34
N LEU A 61 -2.76 -6.49 -2.29
CA LEU A 61 -2.90 -5.31 -3.15
C LEU A 61 -4.15 -5.40 -4.05
N ALA A 62 -4.42 -6.57 -4.63
CA ALA A 62 -5.61 -6.79 -5.43
C ALA A 62 -6.90 -6.72 -4.59
N SER A 63 -6.92 -7.32 -3.40
CA SER A 63 -8.03 -7.20 -2.46
C SER A 63 -8.27 -5.74 -2.05
N ALA A 64 -7.21 -4.99 -1.77
CA ALA A 64 -7.30 -3.57 -1.46
C ALA A 64 -7.79 -2.70 -2.62
N ALA A 65 -7.44 -3.05 -3.86
CA ALA A 65 -7.95 -2.41 -5.06
C ALA A 65 -9.45 -2.69 -5.28
N ALA A 66 -9.90 -3.92 -5.00
CA ALA A 66 -11.30 -4.30 -5.11
C ALA A 66 -12.20 -3.52 -4.14
N VAL A 67 -11.73 -3.22 -2.93
CA VAL A 67 -12.51 -2.41 -1.95
C VAL A 67 -12.78 -0.99 -2.43
N LYS A 68 -11.86 -0.40 -3.21
CA LYS A 68 -12.08 0.94 -3.79
C LYS A 68 -13.05 0.90 -4.99
N ALA A 69 -13.20 -0.24 -5.64
CA ALA A 69 -14.06 -0.40 -6.81
C ALA A 69 -15.53 -0.68 -6.46
N ALA A 70 -15.81 -1.00 -5.18
CA ALA A 70 -17.15 -1.16 -4.62
C ALA A 70 -17.70 0.19 -4.11
#